data_AF-A0A371ARP7-F1
#
_entry.id   AF-A0A371ARP7-F1
#
_cell.length_a   1.000
_cell.length_b   1.000
_cell.length_c   1.000
_cell.angle_alpha   90.00
_cell.angle_beta   90.00
_cell.angle_gamma   90.00
#
_symmetry.space_group_name_H-M   'P 1'
#
loop_
_entity.id
_entity.type
_entity.pdbx_description
1 polymer ?
#
loop_
_entity_poly.entity_id
_entity_poly.type
_entity_poly.pdbx_seq_one_letter_code
_entity_poly.pdbx_strand_id
1 'polypeptide(L)'
;MEVAEECKYYTIQWDVDSLDWKDYGADAIVKKVCEHKNLKNGSIILLHNGATYTPDALEDVIDTLKEKGYDFVPISELIIKDDYHIDFTGKQIPNKKPKPEIDEDNNDNAVSDTQEDLDSDIDEDEQEDSD
;
A
#
# COMPACT_ATOMS: atom_id res chain seq x y z
N MET A 1 13.84 -13.29 -6.40
CA MET A 1 13.01 -12.47 -7.29
C MET A 1 13.59 -12.42 -8.70
N GLU A 2 14.92 -12.39 -8.84
CA GLU A 2 15.67 -12.42 -10.12
C GLU A 2 15.09 -13.37 -11.19
N VAL A 3 14.91 -14.66 -10.92
CA VAL A 3 14.37 -15.61 -11.92
C VAL A 3 12.95 -15.24 -12.38
N ALA A 4 12.10 -14.77 -11.47
CA ALA A 4 10.74 -14.34 -11.82
C ALA A 4 10.77 -13.08 -12.71
N GLU A 5 11.68 -12.14 -12.43
CA GLU A 5 11.88 -10.92 -13.22
C GLU A 5 12.44 -11.21 -14.61
N GLU A 6 13.38 -12.15 -14.72
CA GLU A 6 13.90 -12.65 -16.01
C GLU A 6 12.77 -13.26 -16.85
N CYS A 7 11.87 -14.00 -16.22
CA CYS A 7 10.66 -14.56 -16.83
C CYS A 7 9.52 -13.54 -17.05
N LYS A 8 9.71 -12.26 -16.71
CA LYS A 8 8.69 -11.21 -16.82
C LYS A 8 7.42 -11.48 -16.00
N TYR A 9 7.58 -12.14 -14.85
CA TYR A 9 6.51 -12.33 -13.88
C TYR A 9 6.54 -11.25 -12.80
N TYR A 10 5.35 -10.90 -12.32
CA TYR A 10 5.16 -10.07 -11.13
C TYR A 10 5.01 -10.98 -9.92
N THR A 11 5.90 -10.85 -8.94
CA THR A 11 5.81 -11.59 -7.67
C THR A 11 4.85 -10.88 -6.73
N ILE A 12 3.75 -11.54 -6.36
CA ILE A 12 2.68 -10.97 -5.53
C ILE A 12 2.64 -11.68 -4.18
N GLN A 13 2.55 -10.91 -3.11
CA GLN A 13 2.32 -11.38 -1.74
C GLN A 13 0.95 -10.91 -1.23
N TRP A 14 0.62 -11.27 0.00
CA TRP A 14 -0.58 -10.84 0.71
C TRP A 14 -0.22 -10.28 2.08
N ASP A 15 -1.06 -9.39 2.60
CA ASP A 15 -0.92 -8.83 3.94
C ASP A 15 -2.05 -9.25 4.90
N VAL A 16 -3.10 -9.88 4.37
CA VAL A 16 -4.22 -10.47 5.10
C VAL A 16 -4.29 -11.98 4.81
N ASP A 17 -3.99 -12.81 5.81
CA ASP A 17 -4.09 -14.26 5.72
C ASP A 17 -5.35 -14.75 6.45
N SER A 18 -6.25 -15.40 5.70
CA SER A 18 -7.49 -15.97 6.24
C SER A 18 -7.26 -17.13 7.21
N LEU A 19 -6.12 -17.84 7.06
CA LEU A 19 -5.85 -19.12 7.72
C LEU A 19 -6.92 -20.18 7.46
N ASP A 20 -7.61 -20.10 6.33
CA ASP A 20 -8.71 -21.00 5.94
C ASP A 20 -8.31 -22.48 5.89
N TRP A 21 -7.05 -22.77 5.56
CA TRP A 21 -6.45 -24.11 5.60
C TRP A 21 -6.43 -24.77 6.99
N LYS A 22 -6.72 -24.03 8.07
CA LYS A 22 -6.75 -24.57 9.45
C LYS A 22 -8.09 -25.21 9.86
N ASP A 23 -9.12 -25.11 9.02
CA ASP A 23 -10.42 -25.76 9.25
C ASP A 23 -11.10 -25.36 10.58
N TYR A 24 -11.00 -24.10 10.98
CA TYR A 24 -11.63 -23.57 12.21
C TYR A 24 -13.09 -23.12 12.04
N GLY A 25 -13.70 -23.38 10.87
CA GLY A 25 -15.06 -22.96 10.53
C GLY A 25 -15.14 -21.63 9.80
N ALA A 26 -16.30 -21.35 9.19
CA ALA A 26 -16.53 -20.16 8.37
C ALA A 26 -16.41 -18.85 9.17
N ASP A 27 -17.04 -18.76 10.35
CA ASP A 27 -16.98 -17.57 11.22
C ASP A 27 -15.53 -17.17 11.57
N ALA A 28 -14.65 -18.15 11.74
CA ALA A 28 -13.25 -17.90 12.03
C ALA A 28 -12.54 -17.22 10.84
N ILE A 29 -12.86 -17.64 9.60
CA ILE A 29 -12.36 -17.02 8.37
C ILE A 29 -12.88 -15.59 8.26
N VAL A 30 -14.20 -15.39 8.38
CA VAL A 30 -14.85 -14.07 8.30
C VAL A 30 -14.20 -13.12 9.29
N LYS A 31 -14.07 -13.53 10.56
CA LYS A 31 -13.42 -12.74 11.61
C LYS A 31 -11.95 -12.46 11.29
N LYS A 32 -11.19 -13.47 10.87
CA LYS A 32 -9.76 -13.33 10.57
C LYS A 32 -9.49 -12.33 9.47
N VAL A 33 -10.32 -12.34 8.43
CA VAL A 33 -10.20 -11.42 7.28
C VAL A 33 -10.73 -10.04 7.66
N CYS A 34 -11.98 -9.94 8.11
CA CYS A 34 -12.67 -8.67 8.29
C CYS A 34 -12.14 -7.84 9.47
N GLU A 35 -11.52 -8.48 10.47
CA GLU A 35 -10.91 -7.82 11.62
C GLU A 35 -9.37 -7.86 11.58
N HIS A 36 -8.78 -8.21 10.43
CA HIS A 36 -7.33 -8.33 10.33
C HIS A 36 -6.64 -6.99 10.58
N LYS A 37 -5.62 -6.96 11.45
CA LYS A 37 -4.89 -5.73 11.81
C LYS A 37 -4.21 -5.02 10.63
N ASN A 38 -3.90 -5.75 9.56
CA ASN A 38 -3.27 -5.19 8.36
C ASN A 38 -4.28 -4.75 7.30
N LEU A 39 -5.57 -5.08 7.46
CA LEU A 39 -6.61 -4.75 6.49
C LEU A 39 -6.70 -3.23 6.33
N LYS A 40 -6.44 -2.77 5.10
CA LYS A 40 -6.45 -1.36 4.70
C LYS A 40 -6.63 -1.26 3.18
N ASN A 41 -6.79 -0.04 2.67
CA ASN A 41 -6.82 0.19 1.23
C ASN A 41 -5.54 -0.35 0.57
N GLY A 42 -5.70 -1.17 -0.46
CA GLY A 42 -4.59 -1.84 -1.11
C GLY A 42 -4.23 -3.23 -0.55
N SER A 43 -4.93 -3.73 0.47
CA SER A 43 -4.67 -5.09 1.00
C SER A 43 -5.01 -6.18 -0.01
N ILE A 44 -4.24 -7.27 0.04
CA ILE A 44 -4.47 -8.51 -0.71
C ILE A 44 -4.78 -9.60 0.31
N ILE A 45 -5.92 -10.26 0.12
CA ILE A 45 -6.41 -11.32 1.00
C ILE A 45 -6.08 -12.68 0.38
N LEU A 46 -5.41 -13.55 1.14
CA LEU A 46 -5.17 -14.94 0.74
C LEU A 46 -6.32 -15.85 1.17
N LEU A 47 -6.89 -16.56 0.19
CA LEU A 47 -7.86 -17.64 0.34
C LEU A 47 -7.48 -18.80 -0.59
N HIS A 48 -7.79 -20.03 -0.19
CA HIS A 48 -7.57 -21.24 -0.96
C HIS A 48 -8.91 -21.81 -1.47
N ASN A 49 -8.98 -22.09 -2.78
CA ASN A 49 -10.15 -22.74 -3.39
C ASN A 49 -10.40 -24.18 -2.91
N GLY A 50 -9.44 -24.79 -2.19
CA GLY A 50 -9.55 -26.14 -1.64
C GLY A 50 -9.84 -26.21 -0.14
N ALA A 51 -10.00 -25.07 0.54
CA ALA A 51 -10.26 -25.05 1.98
C ALA A 51 -11.73 -25.36 2.29
N THR A 52 -11.96 -26.15 3.33
CA THR A 52 -13.26 -26.76 3.66
C THR A 52 -14.38 -25.74 3.83
N TYR A 53 -14.11 -24.62 4.50
CA TYR A 53 -15.12 -23.63 4.90
C TYR A 53 -15.05 -22.32 4.10
N THR A 54 -14.11 -22.19 3.16
CA THR A 54 -13.99 -20.98 2.32
C THR A 54 -15.26 -20.72 1.49
N PRO A 55 -15.90 -21.72 0.86
CA PRO A 55 -17.16 -21.50 0.15
C PRO A 55 -18.26 -20.90 1.02
N ASP A 56 -18.38 -21.37 2.27
CA ASP A 56 -19.40 -20.92 3.22
C ASP A 56 -19.11 -19.52 3.78
N ALA A 57 -17.84 -19.14 3.91
CA ALA A 57 -17.42 -17.85 4.45
C ALA A 57 -17.37 -16.72 3.41
N LEU A 58 -17.32 -17.05 2.11
CA LEU A 58 -16.96 -16.10 1.06
C LEU A 58 -17.98 -14.97 0.90
N GLU A 59 -19.29 -15.29 0.97
CA GLU A 59 -20.37 -14.30 0.84
C GLU A 59 -20.29 -13.27 1.97
N ASP A 60 -20.22 -13.72 3.22
CA ASP A 60 -20.10 -12.86 4.40
C ASP A 60 -18.83 -11.99 4.38
N VAL A 61 -17.69 -12.54 3.92
CA VAL A 61 -16.45 -11.76 3.75
C VAL A 61 -16.65 -10.63 2.75
N ILE A 62 -17.23 -10.92 1.59
CA ILE A 62 -17.44 -9.93 0.52
C ILE A 62 -18.39 -8.84 1.00
N ASP A 63 -19.52 -9.22 1.59
CA ASP A 63 -20.55 -8.27 2.01
C ASP A 63 -20.07 -7.40 3.17
N THR A 64 -19.43 -7.99 4.18
CA THR A 64 -18.86 -7.24 5.30
C THR A 64 -17.82 -6.23 4.84
N LEU A 65 -16.97 -6.58 3.86
CA LEU A 65 -15.95 -5.66 3.34
C LEU A 65 -16.57 -4.55 2.48
N LYS A 66 -17.60 -4.84 1.68
CA LYS A 66 -18.36 -3.81 0.96
C LYS A 66 -19.07 -2.84 1.90
N GLU A 67 -19.68 -3.35 2.97
CA GLU A 67 -20.31 -2.51 4.01
C GLU A 67 -19.31 -1.59 4.71
N LYS A 68 -18.03 -2.02 4.82
CA LYS A 68 -16.92 -1.20 5.32
C LYS A 68 -16.39 -0.18 4.29
N GLY A 69 -16.94 -0.16 3.08
CA GLY A 69 -16.57 0.78 2.02
C GLY A 69 -15.39 0.34 1.15
N TYR A 70 -15.05 -0.95 1.13
CA TYR A 70 -14.02 -1.48 0.23
C TYR A 70 -14.60 -1.90 -1.12
N ASP A 71 -13.83 -1.66 -2.17
CA ASP A 71 -14.05 -2.21 -3.50
C ASP A 71 -13.10 -3.38 -3.78
N PHE A 72 -13.57 -4.36 -4.54
CA PHE A 72 -12.76 -5.49 -4.99
C PHE A 72 -12.32 -5.26 -6.43
N VAL A 73 -11.00 -5.21 -6.63
CA VAL A 73 -10.37 -5.04 -7.94
C VAL A 73 -9.47 -6.24 -8.26
N PRO A 74 -9.23 -6.54 -9.55
CA PRO A 74 -8.21 -7.51 -9.92
C PRO A 74 -6.82 -7.05 -9.49
N ILE A 75 -5.92 -8.00 -9.22
CA ILE A 75 -4.52 -7.71 -8.85
C ILE A 75 -3.83 -6.79 -9.87
N SER A 76 -4.17 -6.90 -11.17
CA SER A 76 -3.59 -6.08 -12.23
C SER A 76 -3.85 -4.58 -12.10
N GLU A 77 -4.89 -4.18 -11.35
CA GLU A 77 -5.24 -2.79 -11.04
C GLU A 77 -4.62 -2.31 -9.73
N LEU A 78 -4.22 -3.25 -8.86
CA LEU A 78 -3.66 -2.95 -7.54
C LEU A 78 -2.14 -2.77 -7.55
N ILE A 79 -1.44 -3.46 -8.46
CA ILE A 79 0.01 -3.56 -8.44
C ILE A 79 0.69 -2.42 -9.20
N ILE A 80 1.88 -2.06 -8.73
CA ILE A 80 2.80 -1.19 -9.44
C ILE A 80 3.60 -2.05 -10.42
N LYS A 81 3.66 -1.62 -11.69
CA LYS A 81 4.30 -2.40 -12.77
C LYS A 81 5.75 -1.97 -13.05
N ASP A 82 6.07 -0.72 -12.73
CA ASP A 82 7.35 -0.10 -13.06
C ASP A 82 7.94 0.65 -11.86
N ASP A 83 9.27 0.67 -11.76
CA ASP A 83 10.03 1.49 -10.82
C ASP A 83 9.57 1.40 -9.35
N TYR A 84 9.45 0.17 -8.84
CA TYR A 84 9.16 -0.12 -7.44
C TYR A 84 10.23 -1.03 -6.83
N HIS A 85 10.28 -1.06 -5.50
CA HIS A 85 10.94 -2.13 -4.75
C HIS A 85 9.93 -2.82 -3.84
N ILE A 86 10.26 -4.04 -3.40
CA ILE A 86 9.44 -4.79 -2.44
C ILE A 86 10.15 -4.73 -1.09
N ASP A 87 9.44 -4.33 -0.04
CA ASP A 87 9.98 -4.35 1.32
C ASP A 87 9.97 -5.76 1.92
N PHE A 88 10.51 -5.90 3.14
CA PHE A 88 10.56 -7.20 3.82
C PHE A 88 9.17 -7.78 4.17
N THR A 89 8.10 -6.98 4.07
CA THR A 89 6.71 -7.43 4.28
C THR A 89 6.06 -7.92 2.98
N GLY A 90 6.75 -7.79 1.84
CA GLY A 90 6.20 -8.15 0.53
C GLY A 90 5.40 -7.02 -0.13
N LYS A 91 5.37 -5.82 0.47
CA LYS A 91 4.63 -4.68 -0.09
C LYS A 91 5.45 -3.99 -1.18
N GLN A 92 4.82 -3.68 -2.31
CA GLN A 92 5.41 -2.82 -3.34
C GLN A 92 5.43 -1.36 -2.87
N ILE A 93 6.59 -0.72 -3.00
CA ILE A 93 6.81 0.69 -2.69
C ILE A 93 7.39 1.35 -3.95
N PRO A 94 6.73 2.40 -4.48
CA PRO A 94 7.24 3.10 -5.66
C PRO A 94 8.52 3.85 -5.30
N ASN A 95 9.54 3.78 -6.15
CA ASN A 95 10.82 4.47 -5.95
C ASN A 95 10.70 5.98 -6.20
N LYS A 96 9.73 6.39 -7.02
CA LYS A 96 9.37 7.79 -7.28
C LYS A 96 7.99 8.05 -6.73
N LYS A 97 7.79 9.21 -6.07
CA LYS A 97 6.46 9.62 -5.65
C LYS A 97 5.56 9.74 -6.90
N PRO A 98 4.32 9.21 -6.87
CA PRO A 98 3.39 9.44 -7.96
C PRO A 98 3.24 10.95 -8.14
N LYS A 99 3.32 11.40 -9.40
CA LYS A 99 3.06 12.80 -9.76
C LYS A 99 1.60 13.07 -9.34
N PRO A 100 1.29 14.15 -8.61
CA PRO A 100 -0.11 14.49 -8.34
C PRO A 100 -0.83 14.57 -9.69
N GLU A 101 -1.97 13.89 -9.81
CA GLU A 101 -2.86 14.06 -10.95
C GLU A 101 -3.25 15.55 -10.98
N ILE A 102 -2.86 16.23 -12.06
CA ILE A 102 -3.35 17.58 -12.33
C ILE A 102 -4.71 17.37 -12.98
N ASP A 103 -5.78 17.71 -12.27
CA ASP A 103 -7.10 17.86 -12.87
C ASP A 103 -7.03 19.03 -13.87
N GLU A 104 -6.82 18.73 -15.17
CA GLU A 104 -6.69 19.74 -16.24
C GLU A 104 -7.98 20.57 -16.48
N ASP A 105 -9.06 20.31 -15.74
CA ASP A 105 -10.35 20.98 -15.89
C ASP A 105 -10.58 22.19 -14.95
N ASN A 106 -9.65 22.53 -14.05
CA ASN A 106 -9.78 23.73 -13.20
C ASN A 106 -8.74 24.80 -13.56
N ASN A 107 -9.00 25.49 -14.67
CA ASN A 107 -8.36 26.76 -15.00
C ASN A 107 -9.03 27.90 -14.20
N ASP A 108 -8.45 28.25 -13.05
CA ASP A 108 -8.55 29.60 -12.49
C ASP A 108 -7.19 30.07 -11.99
N ASN A 109 -6.86 31.30 -12.37
CA ASN A 109 -5.54 31.89 -12.47
C ASN A 109 -5.04 32.54 -11.16
N ALA A 110 -3.71 32.72 -11.08
CA ALA A 110 -2.93 33.64 -10.24
C ALA A 110 -2.52 33.13 -8.83
N VAL A 111 -1.29 33.31 -8.32
CA VAL A 111 -0.24 34.32 -8.57
C VAL A 111 1.14 33.67 -8.39
N SER A 112 2.07 34.02 -9.27
CA SER A 112 3.51 33.74 -9.16
C SER A 112 4.18 34.62 -8.11
N ASP A 113 4.91 34.04 -7.16
CA ASP A 113 5.96 34.76 -6.43
C ASP A 113 7.30 34.02 -6.61
N THR A 114 8.13 34.59 -7.47
CA THR A 114 9.57 34.33 -7.57
C THR A 114 10.34 35.33 -6.73
N GLN A 115 11.57 34.94 -6.35
CA GLN A 115 12.69 35.78 -5.89
C GLN A 115 12.67 36.06 -4.36
N GLU A 116 13.76 35.99 -3.59
CA GLU A 116 15.16 36.35 -3.85
C GLU A 116 16.16 35.50 -3.04
N ASP A 117 17.29 35.21 -3.69
CA ASP A 117 18.57 34.86 -3.09
C ASP A 117 19.13 36.03 -2.27
N LEU A 118 19.62 35.77 -1.06
CA LEU A 118 20.62 36.62 -0.38
C LEU A 118 21.56 35.73 0.45
N ASP A 119 22.70 35.39 -0.15
CA ASP A 119 23.96 35.18 0.56
C ASP A 119 24.54 36.55 0.93
N SER A 120 24.98 36.75 2.18
CA SER A 120 26.25 37.43 2.52
C SER A 120 26.44 37.53 4.03
N ASP A 121 27.44 36.80 4.51
CA ASP A 121 28.56 37.26 5.34
C ASP A 121 28.35 37.82 6.78
N ILE A 122 29.18 37.29 7.68
CA ILE A 122 30.15 37.98 8.57
C ILE A 122 30.22 37.26 9.95
N ASP A 123 31.25 36.40 10.04
CA ASP A 123 32.38 36.39 10.98
C ASP A 123 32.21 36.55 12.50
N GLU A 124 32.78 35.52 13.16
CA GLU A 124 33.80 35.54 14.23
C GLU A 124 33.49 36.05 15.66
N ASP A 125 34.21 35.36 16.57
CA ASP A 125 34.57 35.71 17.95
C ASP A 125 33.50 35.49 19.06
N GLU A 126 33.77 34.89 20.22
CA GLU A 126 35.03 34.74 20.96
C GLU A 126 34.90 33.64 22.05
N GLN A 127 36.04 32.95 22.25
CA GLN A 127 36.63 32.24 23.40
C GLN A 127 35.91 31.99 24.75
N GLU A 128 36.26 30.79 25.29
CA GLU A 128 36.65 30.41 26.67
C GLU A 128 35.99 31.11 27.87
N ASP A 129 35.41 30.33 28.79
CA ASP A 129 36.09 30.03 30.06
C ASP A 129 35.35 28.99 30.92
N SER A 130 36.17 28.29 31.70
CA SER A 130 35.90 27.23 32.66
C SER A 130 35.14 27.66 33.92
N ASP A 131 34.41 26.72 34.54
CA ASP A 131 34.51 26.38 35.97
C ASP A 131 33.95 24.96 36.24
#